data_AF-A0A3M1JNX6-F1
#
_entry.id   AF-A0A3M1JNX6-F1
#
_cell.length_a   1.000
_cell.length_b   1.000
_cell.length_c   1.000
_cell.angle_alpha   90.00
_cell.angle_beta   90.00
_cell.angle_gamma   90.00
#
_symmetry.space_group_name_H-M   'P 1'
#
loop_
_entity.id
_entity.type
_entity.pdbx_description
1 polymer ?
#
loop_
_entity_poly.entity_id
_entity_poly.type
_entity_poly.pdbx_seq_one_letter_code
_entity_poly.pdbx_strand_id
1 'polypeptide(L)'
;MCGLSFRSGRSAEHRSGYTRTQFHARYPGRLVYRNQFHVFRLPSPGGKQRRWILRILSSIIVITTLFLFGCADLNSGITAPPPDRVTYVDDIQPILDRQCSRCHGVNQTIGGLDLTRYDSILASDDFVPGDPNSIVLLKLRPSSVSIRSMYIYLNDVHQYNLIYRWVVEDSLARE
;
A
#
# COMPACT_ATOMS: atom_id res chain seq x y z
N MET A 1 -39.42 41.64 9.52
CA MET A 1 -39.38 41.67 8.05
C MET A 1 -38.30 42.64 7.62
N CYS A 2 -37.17 42.13 7.14
CA CYS A 2 -36.10 42.94 6.54
C CYS A 2 -35.62 42.18 5.31
N GLY A 3 -35.88 42.77 4.13
CA GLY A 3 -35.48 42.22 2.84
C GLY A 3 -34.04 42.61 2.50
N LEU A 4 -33.34 41.70 1.84
CA LEU A 4 -32.13 42.01 1.09
C LEU A 4 -32.28 41.39 -0.30
N SER A 5 -32.46 42.29 -1.27
CA SER A 5 -32.38 42.03 -2.70
C SER A 5 -30.92 41.83 -3.08
N PHE A 6 -30.61 40.75 -3.77
CA PHE A 6 -29.32 40.58 -4.48
C PHE A 6 -29.60 40.37 -5.96
N ARG A 7 -29.20 41.36 -6.76
CA ARG A 7 -29.14 41.31 -8.22
C ARG A 7 -27.70 41.57 -8.63
N SER A 8 -27.13 40.64 -9.38
CA SER A 8 -26.13 40.79 -10.47
C SER A 8 -25.31 39.50 -10.52
N GLY A 9 -24.84 38.98 -11.65
CA GLY A 9 -24.81 39.47 -13.01
C GLY A 9 -24.31 38.33 -13.90
N ARG A 10 -24.72 38.35 -15.17
CA ARG A 10 -24.20 37.49 -16.24
C ARG A 10 -22.75 37.86 -16.55
N SER A 11 -21.90 36.87 -16.75
CA SER A 11 -20.61 36.97 -17.45
C SER A 11 -20.50 35.74 -18.34
N ALA A 12 -20.83 35.84 -19.64
CA ALA A 12 -19.97 36.35 -20.71
C ALA A 12 -18.92 35.31 -21.14
N GLU A 13 -19.43 34.36 -21.95
CA GLU A 13 -18.83 33.77 -23.15
C GLU A 13 -17.45 34.33 -23.56
N HIS A 14 -16.40 33.50 -23.51
CA HIS A 14 -15.12 33.80 -24.15
C HIS A 14 -14.92 32.90 -25.36
N ARG A 15 -15.28 33.45 -26.53
CA ARG A 15 -15.15 32.88 -27.86
C ARG A 15 -13.73 33.14 -28.35
N SER A 16 -12.86 32.14 -28.41
CA SER A 16 -11.57 32.24 -29.10
C SER A 16 -11.71 31.67 -30.51
N GLY A 17 -11.78 32.58 -31.49
CA GLY A 17 -11.77 32.25 -32.91
C GLY A 17 -10.33 32.02 -33.37
N TYR A 18 -10.05 30.81 -33.88
CA TYR A 18 -8.85 30.54 -34.66
C TYR A 18 -9.24 30.52 -36.13
N THR A 19 -8.94 31.61 -36.84
CA THR A 19 -9.12 31.73 -38.29
C THR A 19 -8.07 30.86 -39.00
N ARG A 20 -8.51 29.73 -39.55
CA ARG A 20 -7.72 28.87 -40.43
C ARG A 20 -7.62 29.53 -41.81
N THR A 21 -6.51 30.20 -42.10
CA THR A 21 -6.17 30.62 -43.47
C THR A 21 -5.82 29.40 -44.33
N GLN A 22 -6.68 29.11 -45.31
CA GLN A 22 -6.39 28.22 -46.42
C GLN A 22 -5.35 28.87 -47.34
N PHE A 23 -4.31 28.13 -47.71
CA PHE A 23 -3.50 28.42 -48.88
C PHE A 23 -3.52 27.20 -49.81
N HIS A 24 -4.21 27.35 -50.93
CA HIS A 24 -4.13 26.45 -52.07
C HIS A 24 -2.84 26.75 -52.84
N ALA A 25 -2.01 25.72 -53.08
CA ALA A 25 -0.97 25.77 -54.09
C ALA A 25 -1.10 24.54 -55.00
N ARG A 26 -1.62 24.78 -56.20
CA ARG A 26 -1.68 23.85 -57.33
C ARG A 26 -0.38 24.01 -58.12
N TYR A 27 0.43 22.96 -58.21
CA TYR A 27 1.47 22.86 -59.24
C TYR A 27 1.45 21.46 -59.86
N PRO A 28 1.36 21.36 -61.21
CA PRO A 28 1.64 20.13 -61.92
C PRO A 28 3.11 20.11 -62.33
N GLY A 29 3.82 19.01 -62.08
CA GLY A 29 5.22 18.88 -62.49
C GLY A 29 5.80 17.53 -62.15
N ARG A 30 5.90 16.67 -63.16
CA ARG A 30 6.53 15.35 -63.13
C ARG A 30 8.00 15.48 -62.70
N LEU A 31 8.35 14.89 -61.56
CA LEU A 31 9.75 14.68 -61.17
C LEU A 31 10.10 13.21 -61.30
N VAL A 32 11.04 12.94 -62.21
CA VAL A 32 11.71 11.65 -62.39
C VAL A 32 12.69 11.48 -61.23
N TYR A 33 12.43 10.57 -60.31
CA TYR A 33 13.34 10.30 -59.20
C TYR A 33 14.38 9.26 -59.64
N ARG A 34 15.61 9.72 -59.90
CA ARG A 34 16.79 8.91 -60.18
C ARG A 34 17.35 8.41 -58.85
N ASN A 35 17.25 7.11 -58.57
CA ASN A 35 17.85 6.50 -57.37
C ASN A 35 19.37 6.66 -57.41
N GLN A 36 19.88 7.65 -56.68
CA GLN A 36 21.30 7.86 -56.43
C GLN A 36 21.64 7.25 -55.08
N PHE A 37 22.09 5.99 -55.09
CA PHE A 37 22.64 5.34 -53.91
C PHE A 37 23.95 6.05 -53.53
N HIS A 38 23.86 6.98 -52.58
CA HIS A 38 25.03 7.54 -51.92
C HIS A 38 25.63 6.47 -51.01
N VAL A 39 26.74 5.87 -51.45
CA VAL A 39 27.56 5.00 -50.61
C VAL A 39 28.24 5.91 -49.57
N PHE A 40 27.65 6.01 -48.39
CA PHE A 40 28.18 6.80 -47.28
C PHE A 40 29.43 6.12 -46.73
N ARG A 41 30.62 6.55 -47.19
CA ARG A 41 31.89 6.14 -46.56
C ARG A 41 31.99 6.83 -45.21
N LEU A 42 31.92 6.05 -44.14
CA LEU A 42 32.19 6.54 -42.80
C LEU A 42 33.65 7.01 -42.70
N PRO A 43 33.91 8.25 -42.22
CA PRO A 43 35.25 8.76 -42.05
C PRO A 43 36.00 7.94 -40.99
N SER A 44 37.19 7.45 -41.33
CA SER A 44 38.06 6.72 -40.40
C SER A 44 38.56 7.68 -39.30
N PRO A 45 38.24 7.45 -38.02
CA PRO A 45 38.66 8.33 -36.94
C PRO A 45 40.17 8.21 -36.69
N GLY A 46 40.89 9.34 -36.75
CA GLY A 46 42.33 9.40 -36.46
C GLY A 46 42.68 8.91 -35.04
N GLY A 47 43.90 8.41 -34.84
CA GLY A 47 44.32 7.62 -33.64
C GLY A 47 44.20 8.30 -32.25
N LYS A 48 43.85 9.59 -32.16
CA LYS A 48 43.47 10.26 -30.90
C LYS A 48 41.98 10.08 -30.58
N GLN A 49 41.12 10.13 -31.59
CA GLN A 49 39.66 9.87 -31.49
C GLN A 49 39.39 8.42 -31.07
N ARG A 50 40.18 7.48 -31.60
CA ARG A 50 40.09 6.04 -31.27
C ARG A 50 40.39 5.74 -29.79
N ARG A 51 41.27 6.52 -29.15
CA ARG A 51 41.60 6.37 -27.72
C ARG A 51 40.51 6.90 -26.80
N TRP A 52 39.83 7.97 -27.20
CA TRP A 52 38.73 8.54 -26.39
C TRP A 52 37.47 7.67 -26.45
N ILE A 53 37.13 7.16 -27.64
CA ILE A 53 36.02 6.22 -27.83
C ILE A 53 36.22 4.93 -27.02
N LEU A 54 37.44 4.35 -27.03
CA LEU A 54 37.73 3.14 -26.25
C LEU A 54 37.66 3.36 -24.73
N ARG A 55 38.00 4.57 -24.24
CA ARG A 55 37.88 4.91 -22.81
C ARG A 55 36.43 5.06 -22.38
N ILE A 56 35.60 5.71 -23.21
CA ILE A 56 34.16 5.84 -22.94
C ILE A 56 33.48 4.47 -22.95
N LEU A 57 33.77 3.64 -23.95
CA LEU A 57 33.20 2.29 -24.04
C LEU A 57 33.66 1.42 -22.85
N SER A 58 34.94 1.50 -22.45
CA SER A 58 35.44 0.82 -21.25
C SER A 58 34.72 1.29 -19.98
N SER A 59 34.51 2.60 -19.81
CA SER A 59 33.79 3.12 -18.64
C SER A 59 32.33 2.71 -18.62
N ILE A 60 31.65 2.70 -19.77
CA ILE A 60 30.25 2.23 -19.87
C ILE A 60 30.16 0.75 -19.52
N ILE A 61 31.07 -0.09 -20.01
CA ILE A 61 31.11 -1.53 -19.70
C ILE A 61 31.35 -1.79 -18.21
N VAL A 62 32.22 -1.01 -17.56
CA VAL A 62 32.46 -1.12 -16.11
C VAL A 62 31.22 -0.70 -15.31
N ILE A 63 30.53 0.37 -15.73
CA ILE A 63 29.31 0.83 -15.04
C ILE A 63 28.15 -0.17 -15.23
N THR A 64 27.97 -0.72 -16.43
CA THR A 64 26.91 -1.71 -16.67
C THR A 64 27.16 -3.02 -15.95
N THR A 65 28.42 -3.47 -15.86
CA THR A 65 28.77 -4.67 -15.09
C THR A 65 28.57 -4.46 -13.59
N LEU A 66 28.92 -3.29 -13.04
CA LEU A 66 28.62 -2.94 -11.64
C LEU A 66 27.12 -2.88 -11.35
N PHE A 67 26.31 -2.37 -12.28
CA PHE A 67 24.87 -2.28 -12.12
C PHE A 67 24.17 -3.65 -12.24
N LEU A 68 24.70 -4.54 -13.10
CA LEU A 68 24.16 -5.89 -13.28
C LEU A 68 24.56 -6.85 -12.14
N PHE A 69 25.75 -6.69 -11.56
CA PHE A 69 26.19 -7.52 -10.42
C PHE A 69 25.84 -6.94 -9.04
N GLY A 70 25.59 -5.63 -8.92
CA GLY A 70 25.31 -4.97 -7.64
C GLY A 70 23.93 -5.25 -7.02
N CYS A 71 23.00 -5.89 -7.76
CA CYS A 71 21.67 -6.23 -7.24
C CYS A 71 21.60 -7.65 -6.63
N ALA A 72 22.63 -8.48 -6.77
CA ALA A 72 22.59 -9.86 -6.30
C ALA A 72 22.67 -9.99 -4.76
N ASP A 73 23.18 -8.97 -4.07
CA ASP A 73 23.38 -9.00 -2.60
C ASP A 73 22.18 -8.48 -1.78
N LEU A 74 21.18 -7.85 -2.40
CA LEU A 74 19.95 -7.42 -1.70
C LEU A 74 18.93 -8.56 -1.50
N ASN A 75 19.18 -9.73 -2.11
CA ASN A 75 18.35 -10.93 -1.97
C ASN A 75 18.81 -11.86 -0.84
N SER A 76 19.87 -11.49 -0.12
CA SER A 76 20.30 -12.18 1.10
C SER A 76 19.35 -11.84 2.26
N GLY A 77 18.19 -12.49 2.26
CA GLY A 77 17.56 -12.98 3.48
C GLY A 77 17.25 -11.96 4.58
N ILE A 78 16.54 -10.88 4.27
CA ILE A 78 15.50 -10.41 5.20
C ILE A 78 14.32 -11.37 5.06
N THR A 79 14.53 -12.65 5.32
CA THR A 79 13.44 -13.45 5.85
C THR A 79 13.34 -12.94 7.26
N ALA A 80 12.45 -11.96 7.49
CA ALA A 80 11.99 -11.69 8.84
C ALA A 80 11.72 -13.06 9.49
N PRO A 81 12.16 -13.32 10.73
CA PRO A 81 11.71 -14.52 11.42
C PRO A 81 10.20 -14.61 11.19
N PRO A 82 9.67 -15.81 10.87
CA PRO A 82 8.24 -15.97 10.67
C PRO A 82 7.55 -15.20 11.81
N PRO A 83 6.60 -14.31 11.50
CA PRO A 83 6.08 -13.38 12.50
C PRO A 83 5.76 -14.18 13.74
N ASP A 84 6.35 -13.82 14.88
CA ASP A 84 6.19 -14.58 16.11
C ASP A 84 4.68 -14.81 16.29
N ARG A 85 4.34 -16.10 16.35
CA ARG A 85 2.97 -16.57 16.52
C ARG A 85 2.46 -15.96 17.81
N VAL A 86 1.26 -15.41 17.78
CA VAL A 86 0.65 -14.85 18.98
C VAL A 86 0.06 -16.02 19.77
N THR A 87 0.53 -16.23 21.01
CA THR A 87 0.06 -17.34 21.86
C THR A 87 -0.93 -16.84 22.89
N TYR A 88 -1.86 -17.70 23.29
CA TYR A 88 -2.81 -17.33 24.33
C TYR A 88 -2.11 -17.04 25.65
N VAL A 89 -1.21 -17.92 26.11
CA VAL A 89 -0.62 -17.84 27.45
C VAL A 89 0.30 -16.61 27.60
N ASP A 90 1.16 -16.35 26.60
CA ASP A 90 2.19 -15.32 26.75
C ASP A 90 1.67 -13.92 26.36
N ASP A 91 0.86 -13.83 25.30
CA ASP A 91 0.46 -12.54 24.73
C ASP A 91 -0.94 -12.10 25.16
N ILE A 92 -1.92 -13.00 25.11
CA ILE A 92 -3.34 -12.64 25.20
C ILE A 92 -3.86 -12.71 26.63
N GLN A 93 -3.57 -13.78 27.35
CA GLN A 93 -4.04 -14.00 28.72
C GLN A 93 -3.68 -12.83 29.65
N PRO A 94 -2.45 -12.26 29.63
CA PRO A 94 -2.13 -11.11 30.48
C PRO A 94 -2.95 -9.85 30.16
N ILE A 95 -3.42 -9.69 28.92
CA ILE A 95 -4.28 -8.59 28.50
C ILE A 95 -5.69 -8.82 29.06
N LEU A 96 -6.26 -10.00 28.83
CA LEU A 96 -7.60 -10.38 29.29
C LEU A 96 -7.71 -10.34 30.82
N ASP A 97 -6.71 -10.85 31.53
CA ASP A 97 -6.69 -10.88 33.00
C ASP A 97 -6.66 -9.48 33.61
N ARG A 98 -5.92 -8.54 33.01
CA ARG A 98 -5.77 -7.19 33.55
C ARG A 98 -6.95 -6.29 33.23
N GLN A 99 -7.50 -6.38 32.02
CA GLN A 99 -8.45 -5.39 31.50
C GLN A 99 -9.89 -5.91 31.38
N CYS A 100 -10.10 -7.23 31.22
CA CYS A 100 -11.40 -7.78 30.83
C CYS A 100 -12.02 -8.68 31.91
N SER A 101 -11.22 -9.48 32.60
CA SER A 101 -11.65 -10.53 33.54
C SER A 101 -12.50 -10.03 34.71
N ARG A 102 -12.35 -8.75 35.08
CA ARG A 102 -13.13 -8.12 36.15
C ARG A 102 -14.63 -8.12 35.86
N CYS A 103 -15.00 -7.96 34.59
CA CYS A 103 -16.39 -7.90 34.12
C CYS A 103 -16.79 -9.11 33.27
N HIS A 104 -15.81 -9.87 32.77
CA HIS A 104 -15.98 -11.05 31.95
C HIS A 104 -15.20 -12.21 32.56
N GLY A 105 -15.52 -12.57 33.80
CA GLY A 105 -14.87 -13.67 34.50
C GLY A 105 -15.84 -14.49 35.32
N VAL A 106 -15.38 -15.59 35.89
CA VAL A 106 -16.21 -16.61 36.57
C VAL A 106 -17.20 -16.03 37.59
N ASN A 107 -16.80 -15.00 38.33
CA ASN A 107 -17.63 -14.38 39.38
C ASN A 107 -18.58 -13.29 38.85
N GLN A 108 -18.28 -12.72 37.68
CA GLN A 108 -19.06 -11.66 37.03
C GLN A 108 -18.94 -11.83 35.51
N THR A 109 -19.93 -12.47 34.89
CA THR A 109 -20.00 -12.71 33.44
C THR A 109 -20.99 -11.75 32.79
N ILE A 110 -20.59 -10.50 32.57
CA ILE A 110 -21.42 -9.56 31.80
C ILE A 110 -21.59 -10.12 30.39
N GLY A 111 -22.85 -10.28 29.97
CA GLY A 111 -23.18 -10.85 28.67
C GLY A 111 -22.87 -12.35 28.54
N GLY A 112 -22.67 -13.09 29.64
CA GLY A 112 -22.47 -14.54 29.63
C GLY A 112 -21.10 -14.99 29.10
N LEU A 113 -20.16 -14.07 28.93
CA LEU A 113 -18.81 -14.34 28.43
C LEU A 113 -17.80 -14.45 29.59
N ASP A 114 -17.09 -15.57 29.64
CA ASP A 114 -15.98 -15.81 30.57
C ASP A 114 -14.65 -15.84 29.82
N LEU A 115 -13.77 -14.87 30.11
CA LEU A 115 -12.46 -14.69 29.49
C LEU A 115 -11.30 -15.18 30.37
N THR A 116 -11.60 -15.77 31.53
CA THR A 116 -10.55 -16.22 32.48
C THR A 116 -9.94 -17.57 32.13
N ARG A 117 -10.57 -18.32 31.23
CA ARG A 117 -10.15 -19.66 30.82
C ARG A 117 -10.20 -19.79 29.32
N TYR A 118 -9.13 -20.31 28.73
CA TYR A 118 -9.03 -20.61 27.30
C TYR A 118 -10.24 -21.40 26.78
N ASP A 119 -10.61 -22.48 27.49
CA ASP A 119 -11.71 -23.35 27.06
C ASP A 119 -13.08 -22.64 27.11
N SER A 120 -13.28 -21.73 28.08
CA SER A 120 -14.50 -20.91 28.17
C SER A 120 -14.61 -19.93 27.00
N ILE A 121 -13.49 -19.36 26.56
CA ILE A 121 -13.44 -18.44 25.41
C ILE A 121 -13.82 -19.19 24.13
N LEU A 122 -13.19 -20.34 23.89
CA LEU A 122 -13.48 -21.16 22.70
C LEU A 122 -14.90 -21.71 22.66
N ALA A 123 -15.51 -21.96 23.83
CA ALA A 123 -16.88 -22.44 23.94
C ALA A 123 -17.93 -21.31 23.82
N SER A 124 -17.52 -20.05 23.76
CA SER A 124 -18.44 -18.91 23.71
C SER A 124 -18.93 -18.64 22.28
N ASP A 125 -20.21 -18.30 22.13
CA ASP A 125 -20.79 -17.92 20.83
C ASP A 125 -20.26 -16.57 20.31
N ASP A 126 -19.74 -15.73 21.21
CA ASP A 126 -19.18 -14.42 20.88
C ASP A 126 -17.78 -14.52 20.24
N PHE A 127 -17.10 -15.67 20.39
CA PHE A 127 -15.77 -15.94 19.87
C PHE A 127 -15.83 -16.96 18.72
N VAL A 128 -15.39 -16.55 17.53
CA VAL A 128 -15.36 -17.42 16.35
C VAL A 128 -13.92 -17.50 15.83
N PRO A 129 -13.23 -18.64 16.02
CA PRO A 129 -11.86 -18.84 15.52
C PRO A 129 -11.74 -18.56 14.02
N GLY A 130 -10.79 -17.71 13.63
CA GLY A 130 -10.52 -17.39 12.22
C GLY A 130 -11.49 -16.37 11.59
N ASP A 131 -12.53 -15.92 12.31
CA ASP A 131 -13.49 -14.96 11.77
C ASP A 131 -13.16 -13.52 12.21
N PRO A 132 -12.77 -12.63 11.28
CA PRO A 132 -12.53 -11.21 11.59
C PRO A 132 -13.80 -10.44 12.00
N ASN A 133 -14.99 -11.05 11.85
CA ASN A 133 -16.28 -10.50 12.25
C ASN A 133 -16.86 -11.17 13.51
N SER A 134 -16.07 -11.97 14.22
CA SER A 134 -16.42 -12.44 15.56
C SER A 134 -16.85 -11.28 16.45
N ILE A 135 -17.91 -11.46 17.25
CA ILE A 135 -18.51 -10.41 18.09
C ILE A 135 -17.48 -9.78 19.03
N VAL A 136 -16.54 -10.57 19.55
CA VAL A 136 -15.43 -10.08 20.37
C VAL A 136 -14.62 -8.99 19.63
N LEU A 137 -14.29 -9.21 18.35
CA LEU A 137 -13.55 -8.26 17.54
C LEU A 137 -14.43 -7.07 17.15
N LEU A 138 -15.71 -7.28 16.83
CA LEU A 138 -16.63 -6.18 16.52
C LEU A 138 -16.76 -5.19 17.68
N LYS A 139 -16.78 -5.68 18.92
CA LYS A 139 -16.82 -4.85 20.13
C LYS A 139 -15.51 -4.12 20.39
N LEU A 140 -14.37 -4.67 19.97
CA LEU A 140 -13.03 -4.11 20.17
C LEU A 140 -12.53 -3.23 19.00
N ARG A 141 -13.26 -3.14 17.88
CA ARG A 141 -12.82 -2.34 16.72
C ARG A 141 -12.61 -0.85 17.09
N PRO A 142 -11.46 -0.23 16.75
CA PRO A 142 -11.17 1.17 17.07
C PRO A 142 -12.20 2.18 16.54
N SER A 143 -12.82 1.88 15.39
CA SER A 143 -13.83 2.73 14.76
C SER A 143 -15.27 2.34 15.10
N SER A 144 -15.48 1.52 16.13
CA SER A 144 -16.84 1.12 16.51
C SER A 144 -17.61 2.35 17.02
N VAL A 145 -18.63 2.77 16.27
CA VAL A 145 -19.52 3.91 16.62
C VAL A 145 -20.57 3.50 17.68
N SER A 146 -20.37 2.36 18.32
CA SER A 146 -21.27 1.83 19.35
C SER A 146 -20.92 2.46 20.70
N ILE A 147 -21.94 2.95 21.41
CA ILE A 147 -21.80 3.34 22.83
C ILE A 147 -21.38 2.17 23.73
N ARG A 148 -21.45 0.93 23.21
CA ARG A 148 -21.00 -0.30 23.87
C ARG A 148 -19.67 -0.82 23.32
N SER A 149 -18.86 0.06 22.71
CA SER A 149 -17.49 -0.29 22.35
C SER A 149 -16.70 -0.71 23.58
N MET A 150 -16.00 -1.83 23.49
CA MET A 150 -15.01 -2.23 24.49
C MET A 150 -13.59 -1.77 24.13
N TYR A 151 -13.40 -1.09 22.99
CA TYR A 151 -12.09 -0.56 22.61
C TYR A 151 -11.52 0.41 23.66
N ILE A 152 -12.38 1.11 24.42
CA ILE A 152 -11.97 2.02 25.50
C ILE A 152 -11.15 1.34 26.61
N TYR A 153 -11.24 0.01 26.76
CA TYR A 153 -10.48 -0.74 27.77
C TYR A 153 -9.11 -1.22 27.27
N LEU A 154 -8.83 -1.07 25.97
CA LEU A 154 -7.50 -1.31 25.41
C LEU A 154 -6.64 -0.05 25.57
N ASN A 155 -5.35 -0.25 25.83
CA ASN A 155 -4.40 0.84 26.01
C ASN A 155 -4.09 1.55 24.68
N ASP A 156 -3.97 0.76 23.61
CA ASP A 156 -3.56 1.23 22.29
C ASP A 156 -4.05 0.28 21.18
N VAL A 157 -3.78 0.68 19.93
CA VAL A 157 -4.07 -0.13 18.75
C VAL A 157 -3.21 -1.40 18.68
N HIS A 158 -2.06 -1.44 19.35
CA HIS A 158 -1.19 -2.60 19.34
C HIS A 158 -1.82 -3.77 20.13
N GLN A 159 -2.44 -3.51 21.29
CA GLN A 159 -3.22 -4.52 22.01
C GLN A 159 -4.38 -5.05 21.17
N TYR A 160 -5.08 -4.17 20.45
CA TYR A 160 -6.11 -4.59 19.50
C TYR A 160 -5.54 -5.52 18.42
N ASN A 161 -4.38 -5.16 17.86
CA ASN A 161 -3.73 -5.96 16.82
C ASN A 161 -3.27 -7.33 17.32
N LEU A 162 -2.78 -7.44 18.56
CA LEU A 162 -2.45 -8.73 19.17
C LEU A 162 -3.69 -9.63 19.28
N ILE A 163 -4.79 -9.10 19.84
CA ILE A 163 -6.04 -9.85 19.95
C ILE A 163 -6.59 -10.21 18.57
N TYR A 164 -6.55 -9.28 17.61
CA TYR A 164 -6.99 -9.52 16.23
C TYR A 164 -6.20 -10.65 15.57
N ARG A 165 -4.86 -10.58 15.62
CA ARG A 165 -4.00 -11.63 15.05
C ARG A 165 -4.25 -12.97 15.72
N TRP A 166 -4.35 -12.99 17.05
CA TRP A 166 -4.68 -14.24 17.74
C TRP A 166 -6.04 -14.80 17.32
N VAL A 167 -7.12 -14.00 17.27
CA VAL A 167 -8.44 -14.52 16.87
C VAL A 167 -8.47 -14.99 15.40
N VAL A 168 -7.83 -14.25 14.49
CA VAL A 168 -7.95 -14.50 13.05
C VAL A 168 -6.90 -15.48 12.52
N GLU A 169 -5.67 -15.39 13.00
CA GLU A 169 -4.52 -16.15 12.47
C GLU A 169 -4.16 -17.33 13.39
N ASP A 170 -4.10 -17.10 14.70
CA ASP A 170 -3.49 -18.02 15.67
C ASP A 170 -4.48 -18.52 16.75
N SER A 171 -5.77 -18.63 16.44
CA SER A 171 -6.83 -18.82 17.46
C SER A 171 -6.71 -20.12 18.26
N LEU A 172 -6.01 -21.11 17.71
CA LEU A 172 -5.73 -22.41 18.33
C LEU A 172 -4.33 -22.48 18.97
N ALA A 173 -3.54 -21.40 18.89
CA ALA A 173 -2.24 -21.30 19.55
C ALA A 173 -2.44 -21.00 21.03
N ARG A 174 -2.34 -22.05 21.85
CA ARG A 174 -2.39 -21.89 23.31
C ARG A 174 -1.03 -21.50 23.89
N GLU A 175 0.03 -22.15 23.41
CA GLU A 175 1.43 -22.06 23.81
C GLU A 175 2.34 -21.87 22.59
#